data_AF-A0A660VC53-F1
#
_entry.id   AF-A0A660VC53-F1
#
_cell.length_a   1.000
_cell.length_b   1.000
_cell.length_c   1.000
_cell.angle_alpha   90.00
_cell.angle_beta   90.00
_cell.angle_gamma   90.00
#
_symmetry.space_group_name_H-M   'P 1'
#
loop_
_entity.id
_entity.type
_entity.pdbx_description
1 polymer ?
#
loop_
_entity_poly.entity_id
_entity_poly.type
_entity_poly.pdbx_seq_one_letter_code
_entity_poly.pdbx_strand_id
1 'polypeptide(L)'
;MSQYGNGVMEHFTNPRNVGEIKDADGVGTVGNPVCGDIMRIYIKVEDERIKEIKFKTFGCAAAIASGSVLTEMVKGKAVDEALKVTREQIIGKLGGLPRQKRHCSILAQDALKKAIDDYHARKKGLIPIRFVFESTSLKGYVKPTSLAQKILRVLPVEAKIEKWGEEIYFPINLKADLQNPQTEVEKGDIAFWPDEGGCLCLFFGATPISKEGKIVAYSDVEVVGSFTIEPMLVRMLSDGDGVRVERE
;
A
#
# COMPACT_ATOMS: atom_id res chain seq x y z
N MET A 1 28.20 -24.78 9.04
CA MET A 1 27.02 -24.55 9.91
C MET A 1 27.50 -23.64 11.05
N SER A 2 27.02 -22.42 11.29
CA SER A 2 25.79 -21.74 10.89
C SER A 2 26.07 -20.27 10.48
N GLN A 3 25.66 -19.86 9.27
CA GLN A 3 25.61 -18.44 8.92
C GLN A 3 24.43 -17.72 9.61
N TYR A 4 23.52 -18.47 10.22
CA TYR A 4 22.35 -17.94 10.92
C TYR A 4 22.50 -18.14 12.42
N GLY A 5 22.17 -17.09 13.19
CA GLY A 5 22.10 -17.18 14.65
C GLY A 5 21.00 -18.14 15.11
N ASN A 6 21.10 -18.65 16.33
CA ASN A 6 20.12 -19.59 16.89
C ASN A 6 18.69 -19.03 16.87
N GLY A 7 18.52 -17.72 17.12
CA GLY A 7 17.21 -17.05 17.06
C GLY A 7 16.61 -17.06 15.66
N VAL A 8 17.44 -16.93 14.61
CA VAL A 8 16.94 -17.03 13.23
C VAL A 8 16.36 -18.41 12.96
N MET A 9 17.07 -19.46 13.37
CA MET A 9 16.58 -20.83 13.16
C MET A 9 15.30 -21.10 13.95
N GLU A 10 15.22 -20.63 15.20
CA GLU A 10 14.04 -20.79 16.04
C GLU A 10 12.79 -20.11 15.45
N HIS A 11 12.91 -18.84 15.05
CA HIS A 11 11.78 -18.10 14.48
C HIS A 11 11.48 -18.49 13.03
N PHE A 12 12.41 -19.14 12.34
CA PHE A 12 12.16 -19.74 11.03
C PHE A 12 11.39 -21.07 11.16
N THR A 13 11.78 -21.96 12.07
CA THR A 13 11.14 -23.27 12.24
C THR A 13 9.83 -23.21 13.02
N ASN A 14 9.71 -22.25 13.94
CA ASN A 14 8.50 -22.01 14.73
C ASN A 14 8.14 -20.51 14.69
N PRO A 15 7.67 -19.98 13.56
CA PRO A 15 7.32 -18.56 13.46
C PRO A 15 6.06 -18.25 14.28
N ARG A 16 6.08 -17.15 15.02
CA ARG A 16 4.94 -16.67 15.81
C ARG A 16 4.06 -15.77 14.96
N ASN A 17 2.78 -15.66 15.29
CA ASN A 17 1.85 -14.70 14.67
C ASN A 17 1.70 -14.83 13.14
N VAL A 18 1.92 -16.01 12.57
CA VAL A 18 1.68 -16.23 11.14
C VAL A 18 0.18 -16.25 10.86
N GLY A 19 -0.26 -15.53 9.83
CA GLY A 19 -1.63 -15.58 9.34
C GLY A 19 -2.18 -14.22 8.91
N GLU A 20 -3.49 -14.13 8.90
CA GLU A 20 -4.27 -12.96 8.49
C GLU A 20 -5.27 -12.56 9.57
N ILE A 21 -5.61 -11.27 9.58
CA ILE A 21 -6.74 -10.71 10.33
C ILE A 21 -7.71 -10.18 9.26
N LYS A 22 -8.91 -10.77 9.17
CA LYS A 22 -9.87 -10.44 8.10
C LYS A 22 -10.41 -9.01 8.23
N ASP A 23 -10.58 -8.55 9.45
CA ASP A 23 -11.08 -7.23 9.84
C ASP A 23 -9.96 -6.39 10.47
N ALA A 24 -8.75 -6.47 9.90
CA ALA A 24 -7.62 -5.68 10.37
C ALA A 24 -7.93 -4.19 10.34
N ASP A 25 -7.52 -3.48 11.39
CA ASP A 25 -7.64 -2.03 11.45
C ASP A 25 -6.51 -1.33 10.68
N GLY A 26 -5.44 -2.08 10.32
CA GLY A 26 -4.37 -1.61 9.46
C GLY A 26 -3.65 -2.76 8.75
N VAL A 27 -3.30 -2.54 7.49
CA VAL A 27 -2.64 -3.52 6.62
C VAL A 27 -1.52 -2.88 5.80
N GLY A 28 -0.32 -3.42 5.96
CA GLY A 28 0.89 -2.96 5.28
C GLY A 28 1.53 -4.06 4.45
N THR A 29 1.80 -3.79 3.17
CA THR A 29 2.49 -4.73 2.28
C THR A 29 3.73 -4.09 1.68
N VAL A 30 4.87 -4.77 1.77
CA VAL A 30 6.15 -4.34 1.19
C VAL A 30 6.77 -5.50 0.45
N GLY A 31 7.27 -5.23 -0.75
CA GLY A 31 8.12 -6.15 -1.51
C GLY A 31 9.52 -5.54 -1.67
N ASN A 32 10.55 -6.39 -1.67
CA ASN A 32 11.89 -5.98 -2.03
C ASN A 32 12.21 -6.49 -3.46
N PRO A 33 12.29 -5.61 -4.46
CA PRO A 33 12.48 -6.03 -5.85
C PRO A 33 13.86 -6.66 -6.11
N VAL A 34 14.85 -6.43 -5.24
CA VAL A 34 16.21 -6.96 -5.40
C VAL A 34 16.27 -8.45 -5.06
N CYS A 35 15.55 -8.88 -4.03
CA CYS A 35 15.56 -10.28 -3.57
C CYS A 35 14.24 -11.04 -3.77
N GLY A 36 13.16 -10.35 -4.13
CA GLY A 36 11.83 -10.93 -4.33
C GLY A 36 11.05 -11.21 -3.05
N ASP A 37 11.60 -10.90 -1.87
CA ASP A 37 10.89 -11.11 -0.60
C ASP A 37 9.70 -10.13 -0.49
N ILE A 38 8.52 -10.63 -0.10
CA ILE A 38 7.29 -9.86 0.10
C ILE A 38 6.76 -10.14 1.50
N MET A 39 6.47 -9.11 2.28
CA MET A 39 5.86 -9.22 3.59
C MET A 39 4.59 -8.39 3.69
N ARG A 40 3.55 -8.97 4.28
CA ARG A 40 2.29 -8.33 4.61
C ARG A 40 2.01 -8.46 6.11
N ILE A 41 1.78 -7.34 6.78
CA ILE A 41 1.45 -7.25 8.21
C ILE A 41 0.01 -6.74 8.37
N TYR A 42 -0.71 -7.37 9.30
CA TYR A 42 -2.07 -7.05 9.68
C TYR A 42 -2.08 -6.68 11.17
N ILE A 43 -2.70 -5.56 11.54
CA ILE A 43 -2.86 -5.14 12.93
C ILE A 43 -4.32 -4.96 13.30
N LYS A 44 -4.67 -5.34 14.53
CA LYS A 44 -5.90 -4.96 15.22
C LYS A 44 -5.53 -4.05 16.38
N VAL A 45 -6.19 -2.90 16.48
CA VAL A 45 -5.87 -1.85 17.44
C VAL A 45 -7.04 -1.65 18.40
N GLU A 46 -6.74 -1.60 19.69
CA GLU A 46 -7.70 -1.29 20.76
C GLU A 46 -7.00 -0.33 21.71
N ASP A 47 -7.65 0.79 22.06
CA ASP A 47 -7.12 1.83 22.95
C ASP A 47 -5.70 2.31 22.54
N GLU A 48 -5.51 2.58 21.23
CA GLU A 48 -4.22 2.96 20.63
C GLU A 48 -3.08 1.94 20.83
N ARG A 49 -3.41 0.68 21.12
CA ARG A 49 -2.45 -0.43 21.28
C ARG A 49 -2.70 -1.55 20.30
N ILE A 50 -1.62 -2.17 19.83
CA ILE A 50 -1.67 -3.32 18.92
C ILE A 50 -2.14 -4.56 19.71
N LYS A 51 -3.46 -4.78 19.77
CA LYS A 51 -4.09 -5.93 20.44
C LYS A 51 -3.69 -7.25 19.78
N GLU A 52 -3.78 -7.28 18.44
CA GLU A 52 -3.40 -8.42 17.62
C GLU A 52 -2.53 -7.95 16.47
N ILE A 53 -1.53 -8.74 16.13
CA ILE A 53 -0.71 -8.57 14.95
C ILE A 53 -0.46 -9.93 14.33
N LYS A 54 -0.59 -10.01 13.00
CA LYS A 54 -0.23 -11.18 12.21
C LYS A 54 0.55 -10.78 10.98
N PHE A 55 1.32 -11.71 10.44
CA PHE A 55 2.00 -11.50 9.17
C PHE A 55 1.90 -12.70 8.24
N LYS A 56 1.99 -12.42 6.94
CA LYS A 56 2.34 -13.38 5.91
C LYS A 56 3.58 -12.88 5.19
N THR A 57 4.43 -13.81 4.77
CA THR A 57 5.60 -13.47 3.98
C THR A 57 5.86 -14.56 2.95
N PHE A 58 6.28 -14.15 1.76
CA PHE A 58 6.94 -15.01 0.80
C PHE A 58 8.38 -14.53 0.72
N GLY A 59 9.32 -15.31 1.23
CA GLY A 59 10.71 -14.89 1.25
C GLY A 59 11.63 -15.85 1.97
N CYS A 60 12.89 -15.44 2.11
CA CYS A 60 13.91 -16.28 2.71
C CYS A 60 13.71 -16.48 4.24
N ALA A 61 14.45 -17.45 4.82
CA ALA A 61 14.40 -17.75 6.25
C ALA A 61 14.60 -16.52 7.16
N ALA A 62 15.44 -15.57 6.74
CA ALA A 62 15.67 -14.33 7.47
C ALA A 62 14.44 -13.40 7.45
N ALA A 63 13.64 -13.39 6.37
CA ALA A 63 12.42 -12.61 6.29
C ALA A 63 11.32 -13.19 7.21
N ILE A 64 11.17 -14.51 7.21
CA ILE A 64 10.23 -15.22 8.13
C ILE A 64 10.61 -14.93 9.58
N ALA A 65 11.89 -15.12 9.93
CA ALA A 65 12.36 -14.89 11.29
C ALA A 65 12.22 -13.42 11.71
N SER A 66 12.53 -12.47 10.81
CA SER A 66 12.37 -11.02 11.08
C SER A 66 10.92 -10.63 11.31
N GLY A 67 9.99 -11.16 10.50
CA GLY A 67 8.55 -10.96 10.69
C GLY A 67 8.08 -11.47 12.04
N SER A 68 8.43 -12.72 12.38
CA SER A 68 8.08 -13.33 13.67
C SER A 68 8.56 -12.49 14.85
N VAL A 69 9.86 -12.17 14.90
CA VAL A 69 10.44 -11.38 15.99
C VAL A 69 9.80 -10.00 16.10
N LEU A 70 9.60 -9.31 14.97
CA LEU A 70 8.98 -8.00 14.97
C LEU A 70 7.57 -8.05 15.56
N THR A 71 6.75 -9.02 15.14
CA THR A 71 5.37 -9.13 15.64
C THR A 71 5.31 -9.39 17.14
N GLU A 72 6.19 -10.24 17.69
CA GLU A 72 6.30 -10.45 19.14
C GLU A 72 6.77 -9.21 19.88
N MET A 73 7.69 -8.43 19.29
CA MET A 73 8.22 -7.21 19.90
C MET A 73 7.19 -6.09 20.04
N VAL A 74 6.16 -6.06 19.18
CA VAL A 74 5.20 -4.95 19.12
C VAL A 74 3.79 -5.28 19.59
N LYS A 75 3.45 -6.57 19.70
CA LYS A 75 2.16 -6.98 20.26
C LYS A 75 1.98 -6.42 21.68
N GLY A 76 0.85 -5.76 21.92
CA GLY A 76 0.49 -5.10 23.18
C GLY A 76 1.07 -3.69 23.37
N LYS A 77 1.97 -3.24 22.51
CA LYS A 77 2.55 -1.88 22.59
C LYS A 77 1.60 -0.83 22.03
N ALA A 78 1.79 0.42 22.45
CA ALA A 78 1.14 1.55 21.81
C ALA A 78 1.61 1.67 20.34
N VAL A 79 0.72 2.12 19.46
CA VAL A 79 1.01 2.26 18.02
C VAL A 79 2.25 3.12 17.78
N ASP A 80 2.38 4.26 18.48
CA ASP A 80 3.53 5.15 18.38
C ASP A 80 4.84 4.55 18.92
N GLU A 81 4.76 3.62 19.88
CA GLU A 81 5.94 2.88 20.37
C GLU A 81 6.38 1.81 19.38
N ALA A 82 5.42 1.17 18.70
CA ALA A 82 5.71 0.15 17.69
C ALA A 82 6.50 0.74 16.50
N LEU A 83 6.21 1.99 16.10
CA LEU A 83 6.96 2.71 15.06
C LEU A 83 8.45 2.96 15.41
N LYS A 84 8.79 2.96 16.70
CA LYS A 84 10.18 3.19 17.16
C LYS A 84 11.04 1.94 17.10
N VAL A 85 10.48 0.78 16.79
CA VAL A 85 11.26 -0.45 16.65
C VAL A 85 12.23 -0.31 15.49
N THR A 86 13.51 -0.52 15.75
CA THR A 86 14.57 -0.40 14.75
C THR A 86 15.00 -1.77 14.23
N ARG A 87 15.55 -1.78 13.01
CA ARG A 87 16.16 -2.98 12.43
C ARG A 87 17.26 -3.58 13.32
N GLU A 88 18.02 -2.76 14.05
CA GLU A 88 19.08 -3.23 14.96
C GLU A 88 18.50 -3.99 16.15
N GLN A 89 17.34 -3.58 16.67
CA GLN A 89 16.66 -4.32 17.74
C GLN A 89 16.14 -5.67 17.24
N ILE A 90 15.59 -5.72 16.02
CA ILE A 90 15.18 -6.98 15.37
C ILE A 90 16.39 -7.90 15.17
N ILE A 91 17.48 -7.39 14.60
CA ILE A 91 18.73 -8.15 14.38
C ILE A 91 19.30 -8.65 15.72
N GLY A 92 19.30 -7.81 16.75
CA GLY A 92 19.78 -8.17 18.08
C GLY A 92 18.96 -9.29 18.71
N LYS A 93 17.63 -9.24 18.61
CA LYS A 93 16.72 -10.30 19.08
C LYS A 93 16.92 -11.63 18.35
N LEU A 94 17.29 -11.59 17.07
CA LEU A 94 17.63 -12.78 16.28
C LEU A 94 19.01 -13.38 16.63
N GLY A 95 19.80 -12.71 17.48
CA GLY A 95 21.20 -13.08 17.76
C GLY A 95 22.15 -12.74 16.61
N GLY A 96 21.74 -11.82 15.73
CA GLY A 96 22.51 -11.38 14.56
C GLY A 96 21.97 -11.91 13.23
N LEU A 97 22.33 -11.20 12.16
CA LEU A 97 22.09 -11.60 10.76
C LEU A 97 23.36 -11.34 9.93
N PRO A 98 23.70 -12.23 8.98
CA PRO A 98 24.74 -11.96 7.97
C PRO A 98 24.52 -10.61 7.31
N ARG A 99 25.61 -9.91 6.98
CA ARG A 99 25.56 -8.58 6.38
C ARG A 99 24.64 -8.53 5.15
N GLN A 100 24.68 -9.56 4.31
CA GLN A 100 23.88 -9.65 3.09
C GLN A 100 22.37 -9.82 3.37
N LYS A 101 21.97 -10.30 4.56
CA LYS A 101 20.57 -10.59 4.94
C LYS A 101 19.95 -9.55 5.87
N ARG A 102 20.69 -8.49 6.23
CA ARG A 102 20.16 -7.40 7.08
C ARG A 102 19.06 -6.57 6.41
N HIS A 103 18.86 -6.67 5.09
CA HIS A 103 17.74 -6.02 4.42
C HIS A 103 16.38 -6.66 4.78
N CYS A 104 16.37 -7.92 5.22
CA CYS A 104 15.14 -8.61 5.62
C CYS A 104 14.52 -8.01 6.90
N SER A 105 15.33 -7.41 7.79
CA SER A 105 14.78 -6.71 8.96
C SER A 105 14.18 -5.34 8.59
N ILE A 106 14.70 -4.70 7.53
CA ILE A 106 14.12 -3.48 6.97
C ILE A 106 12.75 -3.79 6.34
N LEU A 107 12.64 -4.90 5.59
CA LEU A 107 11.37 -5.36 5.01
C LEU A 107 10.25 -5.48 6.05
N ALA A 108 10.56 -6.09 7.20
CA ALA A 108 9.59 -6.25 8.28
C ALA A 108 9.20 -4.90 8.91
N GLN A 109 10.18 -4.05 9.19
CA GLN A 109 9.96 -2.72 9.76
C GLN A 109 9.09 -1.85 8.84
N ASP A 110 9.39 -1.84 7.54
CA ASP A 110 8.63 -1.08 6.54
C ASP A 110 7.19 -1.60 6.41
N ALA A 111 6.99 -2.92 6.47
CA ALA A 111 5.65 -3.51 6.45
C ALA A 111 4.83 -3.11 7.68
N LEU A 112 5.44 -3.05 8.87
CA LEU A 112 4.77 -2.57 10.09
C LEU A 112 4.42 -1.09 9.97
N LYS A 113 5.35 -0.27 9.48
CA LYS A 113 5.12 1.15 9.26
C LYS A 113 3.94 1.37 8.31
N LYS A 114 3.91 0.69 7.16
CA LYS A 114 2.78 0.77 6.21
C LYS A 114 1.46 0.31 6.84
N ALA A 115 1.47 -0.68 7.74
CA ALA A 115 0.26 -1.14 8.43
C ALA A 115 -0.27 -0.09 9.41
N ILE A 116 0.62 0.62 10.10
CA ILE A 116 0.28 1.71 11.01
C ILE A 116 -0.20 2.95 10.23
N ASP A 117 0.44 3.27 9.12
CA ASP A 117 0.02 4.35 8.24
C ASP A 117 -1.40 4.09 7.69
N ASP A 118 -1.70 2.84 7.30
CA ASP A 118 -3.06 2.42 6.90
C ASP A 118 -4.07 2.55 8.03
N TYR A 119 -3.70 2.17 9.26
CA TYR A 119 -4.55 2.38 10.43
C TYR A 119 -4.88 3.86 10.65
N HIS A 120 -3.89 4.74 10.56
CA HIS A 120 -4.11 6.18 10.69
C HIS A 120 -4.98 6.75 9.56
N ALA A 121 -4.81 6.25 8.33
CA ALA A 121 -5.64 6.65 7.20
C ALA A 121 -7.11 6.23 7.41
N ARG A 122 -7.35 4.97 7.80
CA ARG A 122 -8.68 4.43 8.11
C ARG A 122 -9.34 5.19 9.27
N LYS A 123 -8.58 5.53 10.32
CA LYS A 123 -9.06 6.33 11.46
C LYS A 123 -9.49 7.75 11.06
N LYS A 124 -8.92 8.32 10.00
CA LYS A 124 -9.35 9.60 9.38
C LYS A 124 -10.56 9.44 8.45
N GLY A 125 -11.14 8.24 8.35
CA GLY A 125 -12.27 7.93 7.47
C GLY A 125 -11.87 7.71 6.02
N LEU A 126 -10.58 7.58 5.71
CA LEU A 126 -10.14 7.23 4.35
C LEU A 126 -10.40 5.74 4.09
N ILE A 127 -10.92 5.42 2.92
CA ILE A 127 -11.34 4.06 2.56
C ILE A 127 -10.30 3.47 1.61
N PRO A 128 -9.57 2.43 2.01
CA PRO A 128 -8.53 1.86 1.18
C PRO A 128 -9.12 1.08 0.02
N ILE A 129 -8.50 1.28 -1.14
CA ILE A 129 -8.77 0.56 -2.38
C ILE A 129 -7.46 0.05 -2.95
N ARG A 130 -7.56 -0.96 -3.80
CA ARG A 130 -6.42 -1.56 -4.49
C ARG A 130 -6.66 -1.52 -5.98
N PHE A 131 -5.66 -1.04 -6.72
CA PHE A 131 -5.57 -1.17 -8.17
C PHE A 131 -4.67 -2.36 -8.44
N VAL A 132 -5.21 -3.41 -9.05
CA VAL A 132 -4.50 -4.65 -9.39
C VAL A 132 -4.29 -4.65 -10.88
N PHE A 133 -3.02 -4.66 -11.29
CA PHE A 133 -2.56 -4.82 -12.66
C PHE A 133 -1.99 -6.23 -12.84
N GLU A 134 -1.68 -6.64 -14.08
CA GLU A 134 -1.19 -8.00 -14.36
C GLU A 134 0.07 -8.39 -13.56
N SER A 135 1.02 -7.46 -13.42
CA SER A 135 2.32 -7.72 -12.81
C SER A 135 2.53 -7.03 -11.46
N THR A 136 1.61 -6.16 -11.04
CA THR A 136 1.80 -5.31 -9.86
C THR A 136 0.47 -4.84 -9.28
N SER A 137 0.51 -4.25 -8.09
CA SER A 137 -0.66 -3.63 -7.48
C SER A 137 -0.28 -2.35 -6.77
N LEU A 138 -1.21 -1.41 -6.74
CA LEU A 138 -1.09 -0.13 -6.08
C LEU A 138 -2.17 -0.01 -5.01
N LYS A 139 -1.79 0.51 -3.84
CA LYS A 139 -2.73 0.86 -2.78
C LYS A 139 -3.10 2.35 -2.87
N GLY A 140 -4.40 2.61 -2.86
CA GLY A 140 -4.99 3.94 -2.81
C GLY A 140 -5.94 4.09 -1.63
N TYR A 141 -6.34 5.33 -1.40
CA TYR A 141 -7.27 5.73 -0.37
C TYR A 141 -8.27 6.72 -0.94
N VAL A 142 -9.55 6.46 -0.74
CA VAL A 142 -10.65 7.30 -1.19
C VAL A 142 -11.16 8.13 -0.01
N LYS A 143 -11.40 9.42 -0.22
CA LYS A 143 -11.99 10.35 0.75
C LYS A 143 -13.46 9.97 1.02
N PRO A 144 -14.02 10.24 2.21
CA PRO A 144 -15.42 9.95 2.52
C PRO A 144 -16.39 11.00 1.93
N THR A 145 -16.26 11.36 0.65
CA THR A 145 -17.16 12.30 -0.04
C THR A 145 -18.33 11.58 -0.70
N SER A 146 -19.38 12.31 -1.07
CA SER A 146 -20.57 11.70 -1.67
C SER A 146 -20.29 11.09 -3.07
N LEU A 147 -19.42 11.73 -3.87
CA LEU A 147 -18.94 11.20 -5.15
C LEU A 147 -18.10 9.93 -4.95
N ALA A 148 -17.16 9.96 -4.01
CA ALA A 148 -16.38 8.79 -3.62
C ALA A 148 -17.26 7.61 -3.17
N GLN A 149 -18.33 7.86 -2.42
CA GLN A 149 -19.27 6.80 -2.03
C GLN A 149 -19.99 6.18 -3.24
N LYS A 150 -20.30 6.96 -4.29
CA LYS A 150 -20.83 6.41 -5.54
C LYS A 150 -19.81 5.53 -6.25
N ILE A 151 -18.54 5.97 -6.33
CA ILE A 151 -17.43 5.20 -6.90
C ILE A 151 -17.27 3.87 -6.14
N LEU A 152 -17.23 3.92 -4.81
CA LEU A 152 -17.07 2.72 -3.99
C LEU A 152 -18.20 1.70 -4.18
N ARG A 153 -19.41 2.13 -4.56
CA ARG A 153 -20.56 1.23 -4.80
C ARG A 153 -20.47 0.47 -6.11
N VAL A 154 -19.72 0.98 -7.10
CA VAL A 154 -19.53 0.28 -8.38
C VAL A 154 -18.32 -0.67 -8.35
N LEU A 155 -17.46 -0.59 -7.32
CA LEU A 155 -16.36 -1.53 -7.14
C LEU A 155 -16.86 -2.94 -6.73
N PRO A 156 -16.22 -4.03 -7.22
CA PRO A 156 -15.02 -4.02 -8.05
C PRO A 156 -15.32 -3.70 -9.53
N VAL A 157 -14.37 -3.03 -10.18
CA VAL A 157 -14.41 -2.72 -11.62
C VAL A 157 -13.19 -3.33 -12.29
N GLU A 158 -13.39 -3.90 -13.48
CA GLU A 158 -12.31 -4.32 -14.37
C GLU A 158 -12.38 -3.49 -15.66
N ALA A 159 -11.24 -2.95 -16.08
CA ALA A 159 -11.12 -2.10 -17.25
C ALA A 159 -9.73 -2.24 -17.89
N LYS A 160 -9.53 -1.58 -19.03
CA LYS A 160 -8.21 -1.37 -19.63
C LYS A 160 -7.79 0.07 -19.39
N ILE A 161 -6.50 0.28 -19.12
CA ILE A 161 -5.95 1.62 -18.93
C ILE A 161 -5.59 2.28 -20.25
N GLU A 162 -5.68 3.59 -20.25
CA GLU A 162 -5.13 4.48 -21.27
C GLU A 162 -4.20 5.48 -20.61
N LYS A 163 -3.10 5.84 -21.27
CA LYS A 163 -2.08 6.74 -20.76
C LYS A 163 -2.15 8.07 -21.50
N TRP A 164 -1.95 9.13 -20.74
CA TRP A 164 -1.83 10.48 -21.29
C TRP A 164 -0.73 11.24 -20.56
N GLY A 165 0.48 11.24 -21.14
CA GLY A 165 1.68 11.67 -20.43
C GLY A 165 1.99 10.74 -19.25
N GLU A 166 2.08 11.29 -18.04
CA GLU A 166 2.24 10.54 -16.79
C GLU A 166 0.92 10.34 -16.02
N GLU A 167 -0.22 10.53 -16.68
CA GLU A 167 -1.55 10.12 -16.19
C GLU A 167 -1.92 8.74 -16.76
N ILE A 168 -2.60 7.92 -15.96
CA ILE A 168 -3.40 6.81 -16.49
C ILE A 168 -4.86 7.04 -16.14
N TYR A 169 -5.75 6.68 -17.04
CA TYR A 169 -7.19 6.72 -16.81
C TYR A 169 -7.86 5.47 -17.35
N PHE A 170 -9.04 5.14 -16.81
CA PHE A 170 -9.83 4.00 -17.27
C PHE A 170 -11.30 4.18 -16.86
N PRO A 171 -12.24 3.63 -17.65
CA PRO A 171 -13.67 3.78 -17.38
C PRO A 171 -14.10 2.97 -16.16
N ILE A 172 -14.98 3.57 -15.36
CA ILE A 172 -15.73 2.89 -14.29
C ILE A 172 -17.25 2.85 -14.56
N ASN A 173 -17.68 3.39 -15.71
CA ASN A 173 -19.07 3.42 -16.16
C ASN A 173 -20.03 4.03 -15.11
N LEU A 174 -19.59 5.10 -14.44
CA LEU A 174 -20.34 5.83 -13.44
C LEU A 174 -20.69 7.22 -13.96
N LYS A 175 -21.98 7.50 -14.16
CA LYS A 175 -22.45 8.87 -14.43
C LYS A 175 -22.66 9.61 -13.11
N ALA A 176 -21.89 10.68 -12.90
CA ALA A 176 -22.01 11.53 -11.73
C ALA A 176 -21.53 12.96 -12.05
N ASP A 177 -22.21 13.95 -11.47
CA ASP A 177 -21.80 15.35 -11.56
C ASP A 177 -20.67 15.64 -10.57
N LEU A 178 -19.77 16.55 -10.97
CA LEU A 178 -18.71 17.07 -10.11
C LEU A 178 -19.31 18.07 -9.11
N GLN A 179 -18.88 17.95 -7.85
CA GLN A 179 -19.25 18.85 -6.76
C GLN A 179 -18.14 19.88 -6.52
N ASN A 180 -16.89 19.48 -6.68
CA ASN A 180 -15.71 20.33 -6.52
C ASN A 180 -14.79 20.16 -7.73
N PRO A 181 -15.19 20.70 -8.91
CA PRO A 181 -14.39 20.59 -10.12
C PRO A 181 -13.08 21.36 -10.00
N GLN A 182 -12.01 20.77 -10.52
CA GLN A 182 -10.70 21.39 -10.64
C GLN A 182 -9.94 20.80 -11.84
N THR A 183 -8.97 21.55 -12.36
CA THR A 183 -8.05 21.08 -13.41
C THR A 183 -6.65 20.85 -12.88
N GLU A 184 -6.19 21.66 -11.91
CA GLU A 184 -4.91 21.45 -11.24
C GLU A 184 -5.02 20.31 -10.23
N VAL A 185 -4.08 19.38 -10.27
CA VAL A 185 -4.02 18.20 -9.39
C VAL A 185 -2.59 17.98 -8.88
N GLU A 186 -2.44 17.13 -7.88
CA GLU A 186 -1.16 16.77 -7.30
C GLU A 186 -0.70 15.38 -7.72
N LYS A 187 0.61 15.16 -7.64
CA LYS A 187 1.21 13.86 -7.89
C LYS A 187 0.71 12.87 -6.83
N GLY A 188 0.11 11.77 -7.27
CA GLY A 188 -0.49 10.76 -6.39
C GLY A 188 -1.99 10.94 -6.17
N ASP A 189 -2.63 11.91 -6.83
CA ASP A 189 -4.08 12.06 -6.76
C ASP A 189 -4.83 10.98 -7.53
N ILE A 190 -5.94 10.56 -6.95
CA ILE A 190 -7.00 9.80 -7.62
C ILE A 190 -8.12 10.78 -7.89
N ALA A 191 -8.45 11.01 -9.16
CA ALA A 191 -9.56 11.88 -9.55
C ALA A 191 -10.63 11.12 -10.32
N PHE A 192 -11.85 11.64 -10.27
CA PHE A 192 -12.95 11.23 -11.12
C PHE A 192 -13.12 12.25 -12.25
N TRP A 193 -13.11 11.75 -13.48
CA TRP A 193 -13.37 12.52 -14.69
C TRP A 193 -14.73 12.11 -15.25
N PRO A 194 -15.72 13.02 -15.41
CA PRO A 194 -17.11 12.64 -15.69
C PRO A 194 -17.37 12.31 -17.17
N ASP A 195 -16.46 12.68 -18.07
CA ASP A 195 -16.61 12.45 -19.50
C ASP A 195 -16.53 10.96 -19.85
N GLU A 196 -16.96 10.62 -21.07
CA GLU A 196 -16.92 9.25 -21.61
C GLU A 196 -17.62 8.19 -20.75
N GLY A 197 -18.57 8.60 -19.89
CA GLY A 197 -19.29 7.69 -19.01
C GLY A 197 -18.65 7.47 -17.64
N GLY A 198 -17.63 8.28 -17.30
CA GLY A 198 -17.02 8.34 -15.98
C GLY A 198 -15.77 7.46 -15.87
N CYS A 199 -14.63 8.11 -15.68
CA CYS A 199 -13.32 7.49 -15.55
C CYS A 199 -12.70 7.77 -14.17
N LEU A 200 -11.83 6.86 -13.73
CA LEU A 200 -10.87 7.16 -12.69
C LEU A 200 -9.53 7.49 -13.33
N CYS A 201 -8.91 8.58 -12.86
CA CYS A 201 -7.61 9.06 -13.28
C CYS A 201 -6.62 8.91 -12.12
N LEU A 202 -5.43 8.37 -12.41
CA LEU A 202 -4.29 8.35 -11.48
C LEU A 202 -3.18 9.22 -12.03
N PHE A 203 -2.85 10.28 -11.29
CA PHE A 203 -1.85 11.26 -11.72
C PHE A 203 -0.48 10.90 -11.15
N PHE A 204 0.40 10.34 -11.97
CA PHE A 204 1.78 10.06 -11.56
C PHE A 204 2.74 11.21 -11.83
N GLY A 205 2.32 12.23 -12.57
CA GLY A 205 3.16 13.38 -12.90
C GLY A 205 2.54 14.22 -14.01
N ALA A 206 3.38 14.81 -14.86
CA ALA A 206 2.95 15.79 -15.85
C ALA A 206 2.09 15.17 -16.97
N THR A 207 1.00 15.84 -17.31
CA THR A 207 0.20 15.54 -18.51
C THR A 207 0.74 16.34 -19.71
N PRO A 208 0.32 16.06 -20.95
CA PRO A 208 0.77 16.80 -22.13
C PRO A 208 0.47 18.31 -22.11
N ILE A 209 -0.51 18.76 -21.32
CA ILE A 209 -0.85 20.19 -21.20
C ILE A 209 -0.30 20.86 -19.94
N SER A 210 0.36 20.09 -19.06
CA SER A 210 1.04 20.61 -17.87
C SER A 210 2.08 21.67 -18.22
N LYS A 211 2.15 22.73 -17.42
CA LYS A 211 3.12 23.81 -17.54
C LYS A 211 3.70 24.19 -16.18
N GLU A 212 4.94 24.65 -16.16
CA GLU A 212 5.56 25.29 -14.99
C GLU A 212 5.53 24.45 -13.70
N GLY A 213 5.65 23.13 -13.83
CA GLY A 213 5.68 22.20 -12.68
C GLY A 213 4.30 21.87 -12.09
N LYS A 214 3.21 22.37 -12.67
CA LYS A 214 1.84 22.03 -12.29
C LYS A 214 1.31 20.85 -13.09
N ILE A 215 0.65 19.90 -12.42
CA ILE A 215 -0.06 18.80 -13.09
C ILE A 215 -1.48 19.28 -13.41
N VAL A 216 -1.89 19.15 -14.67
CA VAL A 216 -3.16 19.71 -15.17
C VAL A 216 -3.94 18.62 -15.91
N ALA A 217 -5.11 18.26 -15.40
CA ALA A 217 -6.03 17.34 -16.08
C ALA A 217 -6.57 17.95 -17.39
N TYR A 218 -6.95 17.11 -18.35
CA TYR A 218 -7.45 17.55 -19.67
C TYR A 218 -8.63 18.52 -19.56
N SER A 219 -9.53 18.25 -18.62
CA SER A 219 -10.70 19.06 -18.29
C SER A 219 -11.00 18.94 -16.78
N ASP A 220 -12.16 19.43 -16.35
CA ASP A 220 -12.54 19.39 -14.95
C ASP A 220 -12.64 17.94 -14.42
N VAL A 221 -11.96 17.71 -13.30
CA VAL A 221 -12.02 16.47 -12.52
C VAL A 221 -12.34 16.80 -11.07
N GLU A 222 -12.73 15.80 -10.27
CA GLU A 222 -12.81 15.95 -8.81
C GLU A 222 -11.86 14.96 -8.13
N VAL A 223 -10.96 15.46 -7.28
CA VAL A 223 -10.00 14.61 -6.54
C VAL A 223 -10.72 13.87 -5.41
N VAL A 224 -10.96 12.58 -5.64
CA VAL A 224 -11.68 11.67 -4.75
C VAL A 224 -10.77 10.90 -3.81
N GLY A 225 -9.46 10.93 -4.00
CA GLY A 225 -8.53 10.15 -3.19
C GLY A 225 -7.08 10.40 -3.52
N SER A 226 -6.20 9.57 -2.96
CA SER A 226 -4.77 9.57 -3.27
C SER A 226 -4.19 8.16 -3.18
N PHE A 227 -3.02 7.96 -3.78
CA PHE A 227 -2.30 6.69 -3.75
C PHE A 227 -0.82 6.91 -3.43
N THR A 228 -0.16 5.85 -2.97
CA THR A 228 1.29 5.91 -2.70
C THR A 228 2.05 5.67 -3.99
N ILE A 229 2.78 6.68 -4.47
CA ILE A 229 3.55 6.56 -5.71
C ILE A 229 4.74 5.62 -5.51
N GLU A 230 4.78 4.56 -6.31
CA GLU A 230 5.96 3.72 -6.46
C GLU A 230 6.64 4.06 -7.81
N PRO A 231 7.83 4.71 -7.82
CA PRO A 231 8.41 5.27 -9.04
C PRO A 231 8.63 4.29 -10.20
N MET A 232 8.80 3.00 -9.91
CA MET A 232 8.96 1.98 -10.93
C MET A 232 7.64 1.57 -11.60
N LEU A 233 6.51 1.71 -10.89
CA LEU A 233 5.21 1.19 -11.33
C LEU A 233 4.73 1.85 -12.62
N VAL A 234 4.86 3.18 -12.73
CA VAL A 234 4.47 3.97 -13.92
C VAL A 234 5.19 3.53 -15.19
N ARG A 235 6.46 3.12 -15.04
CA ARG A 235 7.30 2.68 -16.16
C ARG A 235 6.95 1.29 -16.64
N MET A 236 6.29 0.49 -15.81
CA MET A 236 5.89 -0.88 -16.13
C MET A 236 4.52 -0.95 -16.80
N LEU A 237 3.66 0.05 -16.59
CA LEU A 237 2.32 0.10 -17.16
C LEU A 237 2.33 0.64 -18.60
N SER A 238 1.58 -0.03 -19.47
CA SER A 238 1.40 0.28 -20.89
C SER A 238 -0.08 0.51 -21.24
N ASP A 239 -0.32 1.21 -22.35
CA ASP A 239 -1.67 1.37 -22.89
C ASP A 239 -2.32 0.02 -23.15
N GLY A 240 -3.57 -0.14 -22.72
CA GLY A 240 -4.35 -1.36 -22.88
C GLY A 240 -4.13 -2.41 -21.79
N ASP A 241 -3.21 -2.20 -20.84
CA ASP A 241 -3.03 -3.10 -19.69
C ASP A 241 -4.32 -3.19 -18.88
N GLY A 242 -4.62 -4.40 -18.38
CA GLY A 242 -5.77 -4.64 -17.53
C GLY A 242 -5.58 -4.02 -16.14
N VAL A 243 -6.64 -3.40 -15.62
CA VAL A 243 -6.72 -2.96 -14.22
C VAL A 243 -8.02 -3.47 -13.58
N ARG A 244 -7.89 -4.01 -12.38
CA ARG A 244 -9.00 -4.32 -11.49
C ARG A 244 -8.92 -3.42 -10.26
N VAL A 245 -9.97 -2.66 -10.00
CA VAL A 245 -10.06 -1.81 -8.81
C VAL A 245 -11.03 -2.45 -7.83
N GLU A 246 -10.59 -2.66 -6.59
CA GLU A 246 -11.40 -3.27 -5.55
C GLU A 246 -11.17 -2.63 -4.19
N ARG A 247 -12.10 -2.84 -3.26
CA ARG A 247 -11.92 -2.45 -1.85
C ARG A 247 -10.92 -3.41 -1.19
N GLU A 248 -10.09 -2.89 -0.29
CA GLU A 248 -9.11 -3.71 0.45
C GLU A 248 -9.62 -4.21 1.81
#